data_AF-A0A817UD96-F1
#
_entry.id   AF-A0A817UD96-F1
#
_cell.length_a   1.000
_cell.length_b   1.000
_cell.length_c   1.000
_cell.angle_alpha   90.00
_cell.angle_beta   90.00
_cell.angle_gamma   90.00
#
_symmetry.space_group_name_H-M   'P 1'
#
loop_
_entity.id
_entity.type
_entity.pdbx_description
1 polymer ?
#
loop_
_entity_poly.entity_id
_entity_poly.type
_entity_poly.pdbx_seq_one_letter_code
_entity_poly.pdbx_strand_id
1 'polypeptide(L)'
;MSLSCAIETCKCKSRAICHCCNTNLCPDHLKVHVDLINSRMNPLADEINTLDNQLSLLNVDQVIDKSRQKLDKWRHECHATVDRFYEEKCQELQQRCVEKVENGIVVDADPLIINQNFVYLEHWTSNELDLSTLSSPYRTIACSQDSWAATTSNNHFLLIDQYPNLCLYDKQLTLLKEYP
;
A
#
# COMPACT_ATOMS: atom_id res chain seq x y z
N MET A 1 -55.85 -50.15 59.97
CA MET A 1 -56.12 -48.87 60.67
C MET A 1 -55.74 -47.74 59.73
N SER A 2 -56.67 -46.83 59.38
CA SER A 2 -56.36 -45.71 58.48
C SER A 2 -55.75 -44.55 59.26
N LEU A 3 -54.51 -44.18 58.92
CA LEU A 3 -53.80 -43.06 59.56
C LEU A 3 -54.33 -41.72 59.05
N SER A 4 -54.54 -40.78 59.97
CA SER A 4 -54.89 -39.39 59.64
C SER A 4 -53.68 -38.65 59.07
N CYS A 5 -53.95 -37.69 58.18
CA CYS A 5 -52.93 -36.77 57.69
C CYS A 5 -52.30 -35.97 58.85
N ALA A 6 -51.04 -35.57 58.69
CA ALA A 6 -50.31 -34.80 59.69
C ALA A 6 -50.68 -33.30 59.74
N ILE A 7 -51.51 -32.82 58.83
CA ILE A 7 -52.06 -31.46 58.88
C ILE A 7 -53.23 -31.46 59.88
N GLU A 8 -53.14 -30.67 60.96
CA GLU A 8 -54.12 -30.65 62.07
C GLU A 8 -55.56 -30.34 61.61
N THR A 9 -55.74 -29.67 60.47
CA THR A 9 -57.04 -29.30 59.90
C THR A 9 -57.56 -30.27 58.83
N CYS A 10 -56.78 -31.30 58.48
CA CYS A 10 -57.09 -32.19 57.35
C CYS A 10 -57.87 -33.44 57.80
N LYS A 11 -59.12 -33.57 57.33
CA LYS A 11 -59.98 -34.74 57.59
C LYS A 11 -59.71 -35.94 56.66
N CYS A 12 -58.77 -35.82 55.72
CA CYS A 12 -58.50 -36.83 54.71
C CYS A 12 -57.62 -37.97 55.26
N LYS A 13 -57.95 -39.20 54.85
CA LYS A 13 -57.13 -40.39 55.15
C LYS A 13 -55.82 -40.30 54.36
N SER A 14 -54.71 -40.53 55.03
CA SER A 14 -53.41 -40.61 54.37
C SER A 14 -53.31 -41.87 53.51
N ARG A 15 -52.66 -41.74 52.36
CA ARG A 15 -52.45 -42.83 51.39
C ARG A 15 -50.98 -43.25 51.24
N ALA A 16 -50.06 -42.41 51.69
CA ALA A 16 -48.62 -42.63 51.62
C ALA A 16 -47.91 -41.72 52.64
N ILE A 17 -46.62 -41.92 52.85
CA ILE A 17 -45.77 -41.01 53.63
C ILE A 17 -45.10 -40.04 52.66
N CYS A 18 -45.12 -38.75 52.97
CA CYS A 18 -44.38 -37.73 52.24
C CYS A 18 -42.89 -37.87 52.54
N HIS A 19 -42.06 -38.10 51.53
CA HIS A 19 -40.61 -38.18 51.73
C HIS A 19 -39.97 -36.81 52.06
N CYS A 20 -40.59 -35.70 51.66
CA CYS A 20 -40.06 -34.36 51.96
C CYS A 20 -40.24 -33.96 53.43
N CYS A 21 -41.30 -34.45 54.08
CA CYS A 21 -41.67 -34.07 55.45
C CYS A 21 -41.63 -35.24 56.44
N ASN A 22 -41.50 -36.47 55.94
CA ASN A 22 -41.63 -37.72 56.67
C ASN A 22 -42.99 -37.87 57.41
N THR A 23 -44.06 -37.31 56.84
CA THR A 23 -45.40 -37.27 57.44
C THR A 23 -46.47 -37.91 56.56
N ASN A 24 -47.59 -38.30 57.16
CA ASN A 24 -48.74 -38.91 56.48
C ASN A 24 -49.34 -37.97 55.41
N LEU A 25 -49.13 -38.30 54.14
CA LEU A 25 -49.52 -37.54 52.94
C LEU A 25 -50.96 -37.85 52.53
N CYS A 26 -51.73 -36.81 52.26
CA CYS A 26 -53.03 -36.85 51.59
C CYS A 26 -52.98 -35.98 50.31
N PRO A 27 -54.01 -36.04 49.43
CA PRO A 27 -54.06 -35.21 48.23
C PRO A 27 -53.96 -33.70 48.49
N ASP A 28 -54.58 -33.20 49.58
CA ASP A 28 -54.54 -31.78 49.92
C ASP A 28 -53.15 -31.34 50.39
N HIS A 29 -52.46 -32.19 51.13
CA HIS A 29 -51.06 -31.96 51.53
C HIS A 29 -50.13 -31.97 50.31
N LEU A 30 -50.35 -32.88 49.35
CA LEU A 30 -49.61 -32.88 48.08
C LEU A 30 -49.83 -31.56 47.31
N LYS A 31 -51.05 -31.02 47.31
CA LYS A 31 -51.36 -29.73 46.70
C LYS A 31 -50.57 -28.59 47.33
N VAL A 32 -50.44 -28.54 48.66
CA VAL A 32 -49.61 -27.53 49.35
C VAL A 32 -48.14 -27.61 48.91
N HIS A 33 -47.60 -28.81 48.72
CA HIS A 33 -46.25 -28.97 48.18
C HIS A 33 -46.12 -28.49 46.75
N VAL A 34 -47.08 -28.83 45.90
CA VAL A 34 -47.13 -28.38 44.50
C VAL A 34 -47.23 -26.85 44.45
N ASP A 35 -48.07 -26.24 45.28
CA ASP A 35 -48.22 -24.78 45.36
C ASP A 35 -46.93 -24.11 45.86
N LEU A 36 -46.25 -24.70 46.87
CA LEU A 36 -44.97 -24.21 47.36
C LEU A 36 -43.86 -24.33 46.31
N ILE A 37 -43.82 -25.44 45.56
CA ILE A 37 -42.86 -25.65 44.47
C ILE A 37 -43.13 -24.64 43.35
N ASN A 38 -44.39 -24.49 42.93
CA ASN A 38 -44.79 -23.55 41.88
C ASN A 38 -44.49 -22.10 42.27
N SER A 39 -44.73 -21.71 43.53
CA SER A 39 -44.40 -20.36 44.01
C SER A 39 -42.90 -20.04 43.99
N ARG A 40 -42.03 -21.06 43.97
CA ARG A 40 -40.57 -20.90 43.81
C ARG A 40 -40.10 -21.06 42.37
N MET A 41 -40.70 -21.97 41.62
CA MET A 41 -40.33 -22.24 40.23
C MET A 41 -40.76 -21.12 39.28
N ASN A 42 -41.95 -20.54 39.49
CA ASN A 42 -42.45 -19.50 38.60
C ASN A 42 -41.54 -18.26 38.58
N PRO A 43 -41.10 -17.69 39.72
CA PRO A 43 -40.15 -16.58 39.72
C PRO A 43 -38.82 -16.90 39.03
N LEU A 44 -38.31 -18.13 39.18
CA LEU A 44 -37.08 -18.54 38.49
C LEU A 44 -37.28 -18.64 36.99
N ALA A 45 -38.43 -19.14 36.53
CA ALA A 45 -38.78 -19.15 35.11
C ALA A 45 -38.88 -17.73 34.55
N ASP A 46 -39.49 -16.82 35.30
CA ASP A 46 -39.59 -15.40 34.92
C ASP A 46 -38.21 -14.72 34.85
N GLU A 47 -37.31 -15.05 35.77
CA GLU A 47 -35.94 -14.54 35.79
C GLU A 47 -35.13 -15.08 34.59
N ILE A 48 -35.24 -16.38 34.30
CA ILE A 48 -34.64 -16.99 33.10
C ILE A 48 -35.15 -16.33 31.82
N ASN A 49 -36.47 -16.13 31.71
CA ASN A 49 -37.07 -15.46 30.56
C ASN A 49 -36.61 -14.00 30.44
N THR A 50 -36.41 -13.31 31.56
CA THR A 50 -35.88 -11.94 31.56
C THR A 50 -34.43 -11.92 31.06
N LEU A 51 -33.60 -12.84 31.53
CA LEU A 51 -32.20 -12.97 31.11
C LEU A 51 -32.09 -13.35 29.62
N ASP A 52 -32.96 -14.25 29.13
CA ASP A 52 -33.01 -14.62 27.72
C ASP A 52 -33.38 -13.43 26.82
N ASN A 53 -34.41 -12.67 27.23
CA ASN A 53 -34.77 -11.43 26.54
C ASN A 53 -33.61 -10.41 26.55
N GLN A 54 -32.90 -10.25 27.68
CA GLN A 54 -31.72 -9.37 27.75
C GLN A 54 -30.57 -9.85 26.86
N LEU A 55 -30.33 -11.15 26.78
CA LEU A 55 -29.35 -11.74 25.87
C LEU A 55 -29.73 -11.51 24.40
N SER A 56 -31.01 -11.64 24.07
CA SER A 56 -31.51 -11.37 22.71
C SER A 56 -31.34 -9.90 22.29
N LEU A 57 -31.40 -8.97 23.26
CA LEU A 57 -31.17 -7.54 23.05
C LEU A 57 -29.70 -7.20 22.80
N LEU A 58 -28.76 -8.03 23.27
CA LEU A 58 -27.35 -7.93 22.92
C LEU A 58 -27.19 -8.42 21.48
N ASN A 59 -27.56 -7.55 20.53
CA ASN A 59 -27.46 -7.79 19.11
C ASN A 59 -25.99 -7.69 18.65
N VAL A 60 -25.19 -8.65 19.10
CA VAL A 60 -23.77 -8.78 18.82
C VAL A 60 -23.53 -8.83 17.31
N ASP A 61 -24.40 -9.52 16.57
CA ASP A 61 -24.36 -9.59 15.11
C ASP A 61 -24.50 -8.20 14.48
N GLN A 62 -25.44 -7.38 14.94
CA GLN A 62 -25.58 -6.01 14.45
C GLN A 62 -24.36 -5.14 14.78
N VAL A 63 -23.72 -5.32 15.94
CA VAL A 63 -22.49 -4.60 16.28
C VAL A 63 -21.33 -5.04 15.39
N ILE A 64 -21.20 -6.34 15.14
CA ILE A 64 -20.19 -6.91 14.25
C ILE A 64 -20.39 -6.42 12.83
N ASP A 65 -21.62 -6.43 12.31
CA ASP A 65 -21.94 -5.99 10.96
C ASP A 65 -21.68 -4.50 10.77
N LYS A 66 -22.07 -3.65 11.73
CA LYS A 66 -21.72 -2.22 11.71
C LYS A 66 -20.21 -2.00 11.72
N SER A 67 -19.47 -2.81 12.45
CA SER A 67 -18.00 -2.72 12.50
C SER A 67 -17.37 -3.15 11.18
N ARG A 68 -17.84 -4.24 10.57
CA ARG A 68 -17.41 -4.71 9.25
C ARG A 68 -17.67 -3.65 8.17
N GLN A 69 -18.86 -3.04 8.16
CA GLN A 69 -19.19 -1.95 7.22
C GLN A 69 -18.23 -0.75 7.34
N LYS A 70 -17.85 -0.37 8.56
CA LYS A 70 -16.87 0.71 8.77
C LYS A 70 -15.49 0.33 8.25
N LEU A 71 -15.05 -0.90 8.49
CA LEU A 71 -13.77 -1.41 7.99
C LEU A 71 -13.74 -1.44 6.46
N ASP A 72 -14.81 -1.93 5.83
CA ASP A 72 -14.92 -1.95 4.37
C ASP A 72 -14.92 -0.53 3.80
N LYS A 73 -15.63 0.41 4.43
CA LYS A 73 -15.61 1.81 4.02
C LYS A 73 -14.20 2.40 4.08
N TRP A 74 -13.50 2.23 5.21
CA TRP A 74 -12.12 2.70 5.36
C TRP A 74 -11.18 2.08 4.34
N ARG A 75 -11.32 0.77 4.07
CA ARG A 75 -10.54 0.10 3.04
C ARG A 75 -10.70 0.77 1.67
N HIS A 76 -11.93 1.02 1.25
CA HIS A 76 -12.20 1.68 -0.04
C HIS A 76 -11.66 3.11 -0.08
N GLU A 77 -11.86 3.89 0.99
CA GLU A 77 -11.39 5.28 1.08
C GLU A 77 -9.85 5.37 1.02
N CYS A 78 -9.15 4.46 1.70
CA CYS A 78 -7.69 4.39 1.64
C CYS A 78 -7.19 4.06 0.23
N HIS A 79 -7.76 3.04 -0.42
CA HIS A 79 -7.37 2.70 -1.80
C HIS A 79 -7.60 3.87 -2.75
N ALA A 80 -8.79 4.48 -2.71
CA ALA A 80 -9.10 5.64 -3.55
C ALA A 80 -8.15 6.82 -3.31
N THR A 81 -7.71 7.04 -2.07
CA THR A 81 -6.76 8.11 -1.74
C THR A 81 -5.38 7.84 -2.32
N VAL A 82 -4.91 6.59 -2.23
CA VAL A 82 -3.61 6.18 -2.79
C VAL A 82 -3.63 6.29 -4.32
N ASP A 83 -4.70 5.80 -4.95
CA ASP A 83 -4.84 5.84 -6.41
C ASP A 83 -4.88 7.29 -6.92
N ARG A 84 -5.63 8.16 -6.25
CA ARG A 84 -5.67 9.59 -6.58
C ARG A 84 -4.29 10.24 -6.47
N PHE A 85 -3.57 9.98 -5.38
CA PHE A 85 -2.23 10.56 -5.18
C PHE A 85 -1.24 10.06 -6.24
N TYR A 86 -1.30 8.78 -6.58
CA TYR A 86 -0.47 8.20 -7.66
C TYR A 86 -0.73 8.92 -8.99
N GLU A 87 -2.00 9.05 -9.37
CA GLU A 87 -2.41 9.70 -10.62
C GLU A 87 -1.97 11.18 -10.66
N GLU A 88 -2.18 11.93 -9.57
CA GLU A 88 -1.72 13.32 -9.44
C GLU A 88 -0.20 13.43 -9.64
N LYS A 89 0.58 12.51 -9.05
CA LYS A 89 2.04 12.52 -9.19
C LYS A 89 2.50 12.12 -10.59
N CYS A 90 1.83 11.20 -11.25
CA CYS A 90 2.09 10.88 -12.65
C CYS A 90 1.88 12.10 -13.55
N GLN A 91 0.79 12.85 -13.35
CA GLN A 91 0.49 14.06 -14.11
C GLN A 91 1.52 15.18 -13.84
N GLU A 92 1.88 15.41 -12.57
CA GLU A 92 2.94 16.38 -12.22
C GLU A 92 4.28 16.05 -12.89
N LEU A 93 4.66 14.76 -12.91
CA LEU A 93 5.91 14.33 -13.55
C LEU A 93 5.85 14.52 -15.07
N GLN A 94 4.74 14.15 -15.70
CA GLN A 94 4.54 14.32 -17.13
C GLN A 94 4.62 15.80 -17.52
N GLN A 95 3.96 16.68 -16.76
CA GLN A 95 3.99 18.12 -17.01
C GLN A 95 5.40 18.70 -16.87
N ARG A 96 6.15 18.33 -15.82
CA ARG A 96 7.55 18.75 -15.66
C ARG A 96 8.46 18.26 -16.77
N CYS A 97 8.21 17.05 -17.29
CA CYS A 97 8.95 16.53 -18.43
C CYS A 97 8.67 17.35 -19.70
N VAL A 98 7.40 17.66 -19.98
CA VAL A 98 7.00 18.49 -21.10
C VAL A 98 7.61 19.89 -20.99
N GLU A 99 7.49 20.55 -19.85
CA GLU A 99 8.07 21.88 -19.61
C GLU A 99 9.58 21.90 -19.83
N LYS A 100 10.32 20.85 -19.44
CA LYS A 100 11.77 20.78 -19.66
C LYS A 100 12.16 20.50 -21.11
N VAL A 101 11.31 19.78 -21.85
CA VAL A 101 11.54 19.52 -23.28
C VAL A 101 11.20 20.78 -24.10
N GLU A 102 10.10 21.45 -23.79
CA GLU A 102 9.66 22.67 -24.47
C GLU A 102 10.59 23.86 -24.19
N ASN A 103 11.14 23.97 -22.98
CA ASN A 103 12.09 25.04 -22.67
C ASN A 103 13.49 24.85 -23.28
N GLY A 104 13.74 23.72 -23.95
CA GLY A 104 15.03 23.40 -24.57
C GLY A 104 16.18 23.31 -23.57
N ILE A 105 17.06 22.31 -23.73
CA ILE A 105 18.39 22.45 -23.15
C ILE A 105 19.08 23.51 -24.01
N VAL A 106 19.12 24.76 -23.55
CA VAL A 106 19.91 25.81 -24.20
C VAL A 106 21.37 25.44 -24.01
N VAL A 107 21.94 24.77 -25.02
CA VAL A 107 23.37 24.54 -25.11
C VAL A 107 23.98 25.79 -25.72
N ASP A 108 24.54 26.64 -24.87
CA ASP A 108 25.32 27.80 -25.29
C ASP A 108 26.66 27.27 -25.82
N ALA A 109 26.73 27.07 -27.14
CA ALA A 109 27.94 26.63 -27.82
C ALA A 109 28.38 27.72 -28.78
N ASP A 110 29.43 28.44 -28.38
CA ASP A 110 30.07 29.42 -29.25
C ASP A 110 30.62 28.71 -30.51
N PRO A 111 30.30 29.20 -31.73
CA PRO A 111 30.84 28.66 -32.96
C PRO A 111 32.33 28.95 -33.01
N LEU A 112 33.13 27.90 -33.14
CA LEU A 112 34.57 28.02 -33.29
C LEU A 112 34.87 28.37 -34.76
N ILE A 113 35.07 29.67 -35.05
CA ILE A 113 35.51 30.11 -36.38
C ILE A 113 37.02 29.87 -36.47
N ILE A 114 37.42 28.90 -37.28
CA ILE A 114 38.83 28.63 -37.59
C ILE A 114 39.19 29.46 -38.82
N ASN A 115 39.81 30.62 -38.60
CA ASN A 115 40.42 31.40 -39.68
C ASN A 115 41.95 31.30 -39.58
N GLN A 116 42.65 31.52 -40.69
CA GLN A 116 44.03 31.04 -40.92
C GLN A 116 45.12 31.48 -39.93
N ASN A 117 44.84 32.24 -38.86
CA ASN A 117 45.81 32.50 -37.79
C ASN A 117 45.27 32.71 -36.35
N PHE A 118 43.95 32.70 -36.06
CA PHE A 118 43.45 32.88 -34.69
C PHE A 118 42.06 32.26 -34.47
N VAL A 119 41.81 31.76 -33.24
CA VAL A 119 40.49 31.34 -32.73
C VAL A 119 39.94 32.48 -31.86
N TYR A 120 38.73 32.96 -32.14
CA TYR A 120 38.02 33.92 -31.29
C TYR A 120 36.55 33.52 -31.13
N LEU A 121 35.98 33.82 -29.96
CA LEU A 121 34.57 33.62 -29.62
C LEU A 121 33.83 34.93 -29.90
N GLU A 122 32.77 34.90 -30.71
CA GLU A 122 31.88 36.05 -30.92
C GLU A 122 30.65 35.98 -30.01
N HIS A 123 30.22 37.13 -29.47
CA HIS A 123 29.05 37.24 -28.62
C HIS A 123 27.77 37.30 -29.49
N TRP A 124 26.82 36.39 -29.26
CA TRP A 124 25.61 36.27 -30.10
C TRP A 124 24.51 37.28 -29.73
N THR A 125 23.77 37.72 -30.75
CA THR A 125 22.40 38.22 -30.64
C THR A 125 21.44 37.09 -30.99
N SER A 126 20.55 36.77 -30.05
CA SER A 126 19.62 35.64 -30.02
C SER A 126 19.01 35.25 -31.37
N ASN A 127 19.45 34.12 -31.94
CA ASN A 127 18.66 33.33 -32.89
C ASN A 127 18.90 31.85 -32.56
N GLU A 128 17.80 31.12 -32.35
CA GLU A 128 17.75 29.71 -31.95
C GLU A 128 18.53 28.80 -32.92
N LEU A 129 19.45 27.99 -32.38
CA LEU A 129 20.09 26.89 -33.09
C LEU A 129 19.13 25.70 -33.15
N ASP A 130 18.70 25.32 -34.36
CA ASP A 130 17.89 24.12 -34.58
C ASP A 130 18.77 22.85 -34.53
N LEU A 131 18.80 22.24 -33.35
CA LEU A 131 19.56 21.02 -33.07
C LEU A 131 18.90 19.73 -33.61
N SER A 132 17.73 19.84 -34.25
CA SER A 132 17.02 18.67 -34.82
C SER A 132 17.75 18.00 -35.97
N THR A 133 18.78 18.65 -36.53
CA THR A 133 19.61 18.14 -37.64
C THR A 133 20.84 17.34 -37.20
N LEU A 134 21.17 17.29 -35.91
CA LEU A 134 22.36 16.59 -35.43
C LEU A 134 22.08 15.10 -35.17
N SER A 135 22.83 14.21 -35.85
CA SER A 135 22.82 12.79 -35.51
C SER A 135 23.46 12.56 -34.13
N SER A 136 22.93 11.61 -33.35
CA SER A 136 23.31 11.30 -31.96
C SER A 136 24.78 11.60 -31.59
N PRO A 137 25.06 12.42 -30.56
CA PRO A 137 26.35 13.10 -30.39
C PRO A 137 27.47 12.28 -29.72
N TYR A 138 27.29 10.99 -29.44
CA TYR A 138 28.33 10.22 -28.75
C TYR A 138 28.58 8.85 -29.35
N ARG A 139 29.85 8.59 -29.65
CA ARG A 139 30.42 7.26 -29.83
C ARG A 139 31.52 7.12 -28.79
N THR A 140 31.24 6.42 -27.70
CA THR A 140 32.21 6.21 -26.62
C THR A 140 33.25 5.20 -27.09
N ILE A 141 34.50 5.66 -27.27
CA ILE A 141 35.64 4.79 -27.56
C ILE A 141 36.36 4.56 -26.22
N ALA A 142 36.45 3.31 -25.78
CA ALA A 142 37.18 2.95 -24.57
C ALA A 142 38.68 3.00 -24.84
N CYS A 143 39.39 3.97 -24.28
CA CYS A 143 40.86 4.01 -24.32
C CYS A 143 41.45 3.14 -23.20
N SER A 144 42.30 2.18 -23.58
CA SER A 144 43.17 1.46 -22.64
C SER A 144 44.22 2.41 -22.07
N GLN A 145 44.58 2.26 -20.79
CA GLN A 145 45.41 3.20 -20.01
C GLN A 145 46.83 3.47 -20.53
N ASP A 146 47.27 2.80 -21.61
CA ASP A 146 48.59 2.99 -22.23
C ASP A 146 48.55 3.75 -23.58
N SER A 147 47.38 4.27 -23.99
CA SER A 147 47.24 4.91 -25.32
C SER A 147 47.46 6.42 -25.28
N TRP A 148 48.57 6.87 -25.89
CA TRP A 148 48.85 8.25 -26.25
C TRP A 148 47.66 8.87 -26.99
N ALA A 149 47.28 10.09 -26.60
CA ALA A 149 46.04 10.73 -27.01
C ALA A 149 45.98 10.88 -28.54
N ALA A 150 45.07 10.16 -29.18
CA ALA A 150 44.60 10.54 -30.50
C ALA A 150 44.04 11.95 -30.40
N THR A 151 44.71 12.92 -31.03
CA THR A 151 44.35 14.33 -30.91
C THR A 151 43.07 14.62 -31.68
N THR A 152 42.86 13.95 -32.81
CA THR A 152 41.63 14.00 -33.60
C THR A 152 41.61 12.91 -34.68
N SER A 153 40.42 12.54 -35.17
CA SER A 153 40.26 11.68 -36.35
C SER A 153 39.12 12.18 -37.22
N ASN A 154 39.22 12.00 -38.54
CA ASN A 154 38.17 12.37 -39.50
C ASN A 154 37.60 11.16 -40.27
N ASN A 155 37.50 10.00 -39.60
CA ASN A 155 37.13 8.70 -40.18
C ASN A 155 38.07 8.17 -41.28
N HIS A 156 38.99 8.96 -41.81
CA HIS A 156 39.94 8.55 -42.85
C HIS A 156 41.39 8.56 -42.36
N PHE A 157 41.71 9.52 -41.49
CA PHE A 157 43.03 9.69 -40.94
C PHE A 157 42.97 9.87 -39.44
N LEU A 158 44.04 9.46 -38.78
CA LEU A 158 44.24 9.57 -37.35
C LEU A 158 45.47 10.43 -37.08
N LEU A 159 45.30 11.51 -36.32
CA LEU A 159 46.39 12.36 -35.91
C LEU A 159 46.79 11.99 -34.47
N ILE A 160 48.06 11.68 -34.26
CA ILE A 160 48.62 11.26 -32.97
C ILE A 160 49.79 12.17 -32.62
N ASP A 161 49.77 12.73 -31.41
CA ASP A 161 50.89 13.46 -30.85
C ASP A 161 51.92 12.47 -30.27
N GLN A 162 53.10 12.42 -30.90
CA GLN A 162 54.23 11.57 -30.54
C GLN A 162 55.45 12.45 -30.31
N TYR A 163 55.50 13.15 -29.17
CA TYR A 163 56.57 14.09 -28.83
C TYR A 163 57.97 13.57 -29.27
N PRO A 164 58.73 14.34 -30.05
CA PRO A 164 58.48 15.75 -30.40
C PRO A 164 57.57 15.97 -31.62
N ASN A 165 57.15 14.92 -32.32
CA ASN A 165 56.51 15.02 -33.63
C ASN A 165 55.00 14.76 -33.59
N LEU A 166 54.27 15.40 -34.51
CA LEU A 166 52.87 15.13 -34.79
C LEU A 166 52.75 14.20 -36.01
N CYS A 167 52.16 13.02 -35.81
CA CYS A 167 52.12 11.94 -36.78
C CYS A 167 50.71 11.72 -37.34
N LEU A 168 50.57 11.67 -38.67
CA LEU A 168 49.32 11.38 -39.37
C LEU A 168 49.33 9.93 -39.88
N TYR A 169 48.33 9.15 -39.48
CA TYR A 169 48.15 7.75 -39.87
C TYR A 169 46.91 7.55 -40.75
N ASP A 170 46.95 6.55 -41.62
CA ASP A 170 45.77 6.08 -42.36
C ASP A 170 44.91 5.08 -41.54
N LYS A 171 43.84 4.57 -42.16
CA LYS A 171 42.95 3.55 -41.56
C LYS A 171 43.65 2.24 -41.21
N GLN A 172 44.77 1.96 -41.85
CA GLN A 172 45.59 0.77 -41.64
C GLN A 172 46.73 1.01 -40.62
N LEU A 173 46.75 2.17 -39.98
CA LEU A 173 47.82 2.63 -39.07
C LEU A 173 49.19 2.74 -39.76
N THR A 174 49.19 3.02 -41.07
CA THR A 174 50.40 3.36 -41.82
C THR A 174 50.68 4.84 -41.62
N LEU A 175 51.90 5.18 -41.23
CA LEU A 175 52.35 6.55 -41.09
C LEU A 175 52.42 7.22 -42.48
N LEU A 176 51.66 8.28 -42.67
CA LEU A 176 51.62 9.06 -43.91
C LEU A 176 52.54 10.28 -43.87
N LYS A 177 52.62 10.95 -42.71
CA LYS A 177 53.36 12.20 -42.58
C LYS A 177 53.71 12.51 -41.13
N GLU A 178 54.91 13.07 -40.93
CA GLU A 178 55.37 13.59 -39.64
C GLU A 178 55.57 15.10 -39.75
N TYR A 179 55.17 15.81 -38.71
CA TYR A 179 55.45 17.23 -38.51
C TYR A 179 56.30 17.38 -37.25
N PRO A 180 57.39 18.17 -37.29
CA PRO A 180 58.16 18.50 -36.10
C PRO A 180 57.42 19.45 -35.15
#